data_AF-A0A419DA72-F1
#
_entry.id   AF-A0A419DA72-F1
#
_cell.length_a   1.000
_cell.length_b   1.000
_cell.length_c   1.000
_cell.angle_alpha   90.00
_cell.angle_beta   90.00
_cell.angle_gamma   90.00
#
_symmetry.space_group_name_H-M   'P 1'
#
loop_
_entity.id
_entity.type
_entity.pdbx_description
1 polymer ?
#
loop_
_entity_poly.entity_id
_entity_poly.type
_entity_poly.pdbx_seq_one_letter_code
_entity_poly.pdbx_strand_id
1 'polypeptide(L)'
;MEPQETKHKLLKPLLIALMGIILVAGAAFGVWYWQNQEKEKQKKESDKQIQELQKQVSELKSAQESKKEEKKSDKGFIEGSITYPSEQIPADLVVYAENIDTGEVYETSDRITDDRFTISHTGYKIEVPEGSYYMYAKMASDPAKKAYYNKFITCGMSVDCADTTKIVVEVTAGETVENITVGDWWNI
;
A
#
# COMPACT_ATOMS: atom_id res chain seq x y z
N MET A 1 22.00 60.87 88.74
CA MET A 1 22.12 61.50 87.40
C MET A 1 22.34 60.36 86.43
N GLU A 2 21.30 59.92 85.72
CA GLU A 2 21.44 58.99 84.59
C GLU A 2 20.19 59.11 83.70
N PRO A 3 20.33 59.36 82.39
CA PRO A 3 19.21 59.74 81.54
C PRO A 3 18.53 58.54 80.89
N GLN A 4 17.20 58.55 80.99
CA GLN A 4 16.26 57.84 80.12
C GLN A 4 16.13 58.58 78.77
N GLU A 5 15.53 57.91 77.77
CA GLU A 5 15.06 58.44 76.48
C GLU A 5 16.03 58.57 75.29
N THR A 6 16.27 57.46 74.58
CA THR A 6 16.61 57.52 73.13
C THR A 6 15.95 56.44 72.25
N LYS A 7 15.22 55.47 72.82
CA LYS A 7 14.71 54.30 72.05
C LYS A 7 13.52 54.59 71.13
N HIS A 8 12.80 55.70 71.29
CA HIS A 8 11.55 55.95 70.53
C HIS A 8 11.72 56.61 69.16
N LYS A 9 12.89 57.21 68.85
CA LYS A 9 13.13 57.93 67.59
C LYS A 9 13.63 57.05 66.43
N LEU A 10 14.17 55.86 66.72
CA LEU A 10 14.71 54.93 65.72
C LEU A 10 13.72 53.83 65.26
N LEU A 11 12.62 53.62 66.00
CA LEU A 11 11.65 52.55 65.71
C LEU A 11 10.72 52.87 64.53
N LYS A 12 10.35 54.14 64.36
CA LYS A 12 9.46 54.61 63.28
C LYS A 12 10.04 54.43 61.87
N PRO A 13 11.29 54.84 61.56
CA PRO A 13 11.86 54.63 60.22
C PRO A 13 12.06 53.14 59.90
N LEU A 14 12.34 52.31 60.92
CA LEU A 14 12.52 50.86 60.76
C LEU A 14 11.21 50.13 60.41
N LEU A 15 10.08 50.53 61.01
CA LEU A 15 8.76 50.00 60.65
C LEU A 15 8.32 50.39 59.23
N ILE A 16 8.65 51.61 58.78
CA ILE A 16 8.36 52.07 57.42
C ILE A 16 9.18 51.27 56.39
N ALA A 17 10.47 51.03 56.68
CA ALA A 17 11.32 50.20 55.83
C ALA A 17 10.81 48.75 55.73
N LEU A 18 10.38 48.15 56.84
CA LEU A 18 9.80 46.80 56.86
C LEU A 18 8.49 46.70 56.05
N MET A 19 7.59 47.68 56.17
CA MET A 19 6.36 47.70 55.36
C MET A 19 6.65 47.86 53.86
N GLY A 20 7.67 48.65 53.50
CA GLY A 20 8.13 48.75 52.11
C GLY A 20 8.62 47.42 51.55
N ILE A 21 9.40 46.67 52.33
CA ILE A 21 9.92 45.34 51.94
C ILE A 21 8.77 44.33 51.77
N ILE A 22 7.80 44.33 52.67
CA ILE A 22 6.64 43.42 52.61
C ILE A 22 5.79 43.69 51.36
N LEU A 23 5.57 44.96 51.00
CA LEU A 23 4.83 45.32 49.79
C LEU A 23 5.54 44.87 48.51
N VAL A 24 6.87 45.07 48.43
CA VAL A 24 7.67 44.62 47.28
C VAL A 24 7.69 43.09 47.17
N ALA A 25 7.86 42.38 48.30
CA ALA A 25 7.83 40.93 48.34
C ALA A 25 6.46 40.37 47.93
N GLY A 26 5.36 40.99 48.37
CA GLY A 26 4.00 40.61 47.98
C GLY A 26 3.72 40.81 46.49
N ALA A 27 4.19 41.92 45.91
CA ALA A 27 4.06 42.17 44.47
C ALA A 27 4.88 41.17 43.63
N ALA A 28 6.12 40.90 44.04
CA ALA A 28 6.98 39.91 43.37
C ALA A 28 6.38 38.49 43.44
N PHE A 29 5.83 38.11 44.59
CA PHE A 29 5.14 36.83 44.76
C PHE A 29 3.88 36.73 43.89
N GLY A 30 3.09 37.81 43.79
CA GLY A 30 1.92 37.86 42.91
C GLY A 30 2.27 37.65 41.44
N VAL A 31 3.33 38.31 40.94
CA VAL A 31 3.81 38.15 39.55
C VAL A 31 4.35 36.75 39.32
N TRP A 32 5.13 36.20 40.25
CA TRP A 32 5.66 34.84 40.15
C TRP A 32 4.53 33.79 40.14
N TYR A 33 3.55 33.93 41.03
CA TYR A 33 2.40 33.05 41.11
C TYR A 33 1.55 33.10 39.82
N TRP A 34 1.33 34.29 39.26
CA TRP A 34 0.62 34.47 38.00
C TRP A 34 1.35 33.82 36.81
N GLN A 35 2.65 34.07 36.66
CA GLN A 35 3.47 33.44 35.62
C GLN A 35 3.51 31.91 35.72
N ASN A 36 3.54 31.37 36.94
CA ASN A 36 3.53 29.93 37.14
C ASN A 36 2.20 29.30 36.70
N GLN A 37 1.08 30.00 36.92
CA GLN A 37 -0.23 29.51 36.51
C GLN A 37 -0.39 29.48 34.97
N GLU A 38 0.19 30.44 34.25
CA GLU A 38 0.19 30.49 32.78
C GLU A 38 0.94 29.29 32.19
N LYS A 39 2.11 28.96 32.76
CA LYS A 39 2.95 27.83 32.34
C LYS A 39 2.25 26.49 32.49
N GLU A 40 1.54 26.29 33.61
CA GLU A 40 0.77 25.06 33.85
C GLU A 40 -0.39 24.91 32.86
N LYS A 41 -1.04 26.00 32.45
CA LYS A 41 -2.08 25.97 31.41
C LYS A 41 -1.51 25.61 30.05
N GLN A 42 -0.41 26.24 29.65
CA GLN A 42 0.26 25.94 28.38
C GLN A 42 0.74 24.49 28.31
N LYS A 43 1.34 23.99 29.39
CA LYS A 43 1.80 22.59 29.48
C LYS A 43 0.63 21.60 29.32
N LYS A 44 -0.50 21.82 30.01
CA LYS A 44 -1.69 20.96 29.87
C LYS A 44 -2.27 20.96 28.46
N GLU A 45 -2.26 22.09 27.77
CA GLU A 45 -2.76 22.17 26.40
C GLU A 45 -1.83 21.45 25.42
N SER A 46 -0.52 21.60 25.57
CA SER A 46 0.46 20.84 24.79
C SER A 46 0.37 19.33 25.06
N ASP A 47 0.20 18.91 26.31
CA ASP A 47 0.08 17.48 26.66
C ASP A 47 -1.18 16.85 26.02
N LYS A 48 -2.31 17.58 26.01
CA LYS A 48 -3.52 17.15 25.30
C LYS A 48 -3.29 17.03 23.79
N GLN A 49 -2.62 18.00 23.20
CA GLN A 49 -2.34 17.99 21.77
C GLN A 49 -1.42 16.83 21.41
N ILE A 50 -0.40 16.53 22.22
CA ILE A 50 0.49 15.38 22.05
C ILE A 50 -0.30 14.07 22.16
N GLN A 51 -1.21 13.93 23.13
CA GLN A 51 -2.03 12.73 23.27
C GLN A 51 -2.95 12.52 22.07
N GLU A 52 -3.59 13.58 21.58
CA GLU A 52 -4.45 13.52 20.40
C GLU A 52 -3.64 13.15 19.14
N LEU A 53 -2.47 13.77 18.94
CA LEU A 53 -1.55 13.43 17.85
C LEU A 53 -1.08 11.97 17.95
N GLN A 54 -0.74 11.50 19.14
CA GLN A 54 -0.34 10.10 19.36
C GLN A 54 -1.48 9.13 19.04
N LYS A 55 -2.71 9.48 19.43
CA LYS A 55 -3.91 8.70 19.12
C LYS A 55 -4.14 8.62 17.60
N GLN A 56 -4.10 9.76 16.90
CA GLN A 56 -4.23 9.79 15.44
C GLN A 56 -3.14 8.99 14.73
N VAL A 57 -1.88 9.08 15.20
CA VAL A 57 -0.78 8.27 14.65
C VAL A 57 -1.02 6.78 14.90
N SER A 58 -1.56 6.39 16.05
CA SER A 58 -1.89 4.99 16.34
C SER A 58 -3.02 4.44 15.46
N GLU A 59 -4.05 5.24 15.22
CA GLU A 59 -5.15 4.89 14.33
C GLU A 59 -4.67 4.77 12.87
N LEU A 60 -3.86 5.74 12.41
CA LEU A 60 -3.25 5.71 11.07
C LEU A 60 -2.30 4.52 10.89
N LYS A 61 -1.50 4.18 11.91
CA LYS A 61 -0.64 2.98 11.88
C LYS A 61 -1.46 1.70 11.83
N SER A 62 -2.51 1.58 12.62
CA SER A 62 -3.38 0.40 12.59
C SER A 62 -4.10 0.24 11.23
N ALA A 63 -4.53 1.35 10.61
CA ALA A 63 -5.09 1.35 9.26
C ALA A 63 -4.04 1.05 8.17
N GLN A 64 -2.78 1.42 8.37
CA GLN A 64 -1.68 1.07 7.48
C GLN A 64 -1.24 -0.38 7.62
N GLU A 65 -1.26 -0.92 8.83
CA GLU A 65 -0.94 -2.33 9.11
C GLU A 65 -2.02 -3.26 8.57
N SER A 66 -3.31 -2.94 8.73
CA SER A 66 -4.38 -3.72 8.11
C SER A 66 -4.34 -3.69 6.57
N LYS A 67 -3.88 -2.58 5.97
CA LYS A 67 -3.73 -2.46 4.50
C LYS A 67 -2.46 -3.12 3.96
N LYS A 68 -1.47 -3.38 4.82
CA LYS A 68 -0.21 -4.03 4.47
C LYS A 68 -0.32 -5.56 4.55
N GLU A 69 -1.17 -6.06 5.44
CA GLU A 69 -1.42 -7.50 5.59
C GLU A 69 -2.38 -8.06 4.51
N GLU A 70 -3.21 -7.22 3.90
CA GLU A 70 -4.10 -7.59 2.77
C GLU A 70 -3.38 -7.62 1.40
N LYS A 71 -2.11 -7.21 1.31
CA LYS A 71 -1.35 -7.17 0.04
C LYS A 71 -0.04 -7.95 0.06
N LYS A 72 0.02 -9.06 0.80
CA LYS A 72 0.84 -10.20 0.40
C LYS A 72 -0.09 -11.22 -0.27
N SER A 73 -0.65 -10.82 -1.41
CA SER A 73 -1.35 -11.77 -2.28
C SER A 73 -0.33 -12.85 -2.64
N ASP A 74 -0.65 -14.10 -2.36
CA ASP A 74 0.08 -15.30 -2.80
C ASP A 74 -0.07 -15.55 -4.31
N LYS A 75 -0.71 -14.61 -5.00
CA LYS A 75 -0.99 -14.65 -6.43
C LYS A 75 -0.18 -13.61 -7.19
N GLY A 76 0.16 -13.97 -8.42
CA GLY A 76 0.64 -13.07 -9.45
C GLY A 76 -0.39 -12.96 -10.59
N PHE A 77 0.02 -12.34 -11.68
CA PHE A 77 -0.79 -12.20 -12.89
C PHE A 77 -0.04 -12.72 -14.11
N ILE A 78 -0.78 -13.30 -15.06
CA ILE A 78 -0.29 -13.59 -16.40
C ILE A 78 -1.09 -12.72 -17.38
N GLU A 79 -0.38 -12.08 -18.30
CA GLU A 79 -0.94 -11.15 -19.27
C GLU A 79 -0.35 -11.37 -20.66
N GLY A 80 -1.19 -11.26 -21.68
CA GLY A 80 -0.73 -11.35 -23.07
C GLY A 80 -1.85 -11.29 -24.09
N SER A 81 -1.48 -11.49 -25.35
CA SER A 81 -2.40 -11.42 -26.49
C SER A 81 -3.16 -12.72 -26.70
N ILE A 82 -4.36 -12.64 -27.27
CA ILE A 82 -5.13 -13.78 -27.78
C ILE A 82 -5.06 -13.75 -29.30
N THR A 83 -4.71 -14.84 -29.97
CA THR A 83 -4.82 -14.95 -31.43
C THR A 83 -5.86 -15.98 -31.83
N TYR A 84 -6.53 -15.75 -32.96
CA TYR A 84 -7.52 -16.64 -33.53
C TYR A 84 -7.39 -16.65 -35.05
N PRO A 85 -7.67 -17.77 -35.76
CA PRO A 85 -7.44 -17.89 -37.20
C PRO A 85 -8.39 -17.03 -38.07
N SER A 86 -9.37 -16.36 -37.45
CA SER A 86 -10.31 -15.44 -38.10
C SER A 86 -10.08 -14.02 -37.59
N GLU A 87 -10.50 -13.02 -38.36
CA GLU A 87 -10.41 -11.60 -37.98
C GLU A 87 -11.11 -11.29 -36.66
N GLN A 88 -12.22 -11.98 -36.38
CA GLN A 88 -13.00 -11.80 -35.17
C GLN A 88 -12.73 -12.93 -34.17
N ILE A 89 -12.25 -12.56 -32.97
CA ILE A 89 -12.07 -13.52 -31.87
C ILE A 89 -13.44 -13.90 -31.28
N PRO A 90 -13.83 -15.19 -31.24
CA PRO A 90 -15.12 -15.66 -30.73
C PRO A 90 -15.42 -15.22 -29.31
N ALA A 91 -16.68 -14.86 -29.02
CA ALA A 91 -17.10 -14.39 -27.70
C ALA A 91 -17.04 -15.47 -26.61
N ASP A 92 -17.09 -16.75 -26.99
CA ASP A 92 -17.02 -17.92 -26.11
C ASP A 92 -15.60 -18.47 -25.94
N LEU A 93 -14.58 -17.76 -26.42
CA LEU A 93 -13.17 -18.09 -26.21
C LEU A 93 -12.77 -17.71 -24.79
N VAL A 94 -12.17 -18.66 -24.08
CA VAL A 94 -11.71 -18.52 -22.69
C VAL A 94 -10.22 -18.88 -22.63
N VAL A 95 -9.45 -18.13 -21.85
CA VAL A 95 -8.02 -18.36 -21.60
C VAL A 95 -7.83 -19.12 -20.31
N TYR A 96 -6.91 -20.09 -20.32
CA TYR A 96 -6.65 -21.02 -19.23
C TYR A 96 -5.18 -21.04 -18.84
N ALA A 97 -4.95 -21.16 -17.54
CA ALA A 97 -3.66 -21.45 -16.94
C ALA A 97 -3.75 -22.78 -16.19
N GLU A 98 -3.05 -23.80 -16.67
CA GLU A 98 -2.97 -25.12 -16.02
C GLU A 98 -1.67 -25.21 -15.23
N ASN A 99 -1.78 -25.31 -13.90
CA ASN A 99 -0.64 -25.44 -13.01
C ASN A 99 0.01 -26.82 -13.24
N ILE A 100 1.31 -26.83 -13.48
CA ILE A 100 2.05 -28.04 -13.89
C ILE A 100 2.21 -29.02 -12.71
N ASP A 101 2.34 -28.50 -11.50
CA ASP A 101 2.60 -29.30 -10.30
C ASP A 101 1.31 -29.86 -9.70
N THR A 102 0.25 -29.05 -9.66
CA THR A 102 -1.02 -29.42 -9.01
C THR A 102 -2.08 -29.93 -9.98
N GLY A 103 -1.97 -29.59 -11.27
CA GLY A 103 -3.01 -29.82 -12.26
C GLY A 103 -4.24 -28.92 -12.10
N GLU A 104 -4.21 -27.94 -11.19
CA GLU A 104 -5.29 -26.98 -11.02
C GLU A 104 -5.38 -26.04 -12.22
N VAL A 105 -6.61 -25.74 -12.65
CA VAL A 105 -6.87 -24.94 -13.84
C VAL A 105 -7.58 -23.66 -13.44
N TYR A 106 -6.99 -22.54 -13.82
CA TYR A 106 -7.57 -21.20 -13.69
C TYR A 106 -8.02 -20.72 -15.05
N GLU A 107 -9.06 -19.89 -15.10
CA GLU A 107 -9.60 -19.38 -16.35
C GLU A 107 -9.95 -17.89 -16.27
N THR A 108 -9.91 -17.22 -17.42
CA THR A 108 -10.43 -15.86 -17.58
C THR A 108 -11.12 -15.72 -18.94
N SER A 109 -12.28 -15.05 -18.91
CA SER A 109 -13.00 -14.60 -20.10
C SER A 109 -12.83 -13.10 -20.33
N ASP A 110 -12.09 -12.42 -19.45
CA ASP A 110 -11.89 -10.98 -19.51
C ASP A 110 -10.99 -10.63 -20.69
N ARG A 111 -11.37 -9.55 -21.37
CA ARG A 111 -10.68 -9.06 -22.56
C ARG A 111 -10.20 -7.64 -22.34
N ILE A 112 -8.97 -7.40 -22.76
CA ILE A 112 -8.33 -6.10 -22.71
C ILE A 112 -8.06 -5.67 -24.15
N THR A 113 -8.68 -4.58 -24.58
CA THR A 113 -8.39 -3.98 -25.88
C THR A 113 -7.34 -2.89 -25.69
N ASP A 114 -6.18 -3.08 -26.29
CA ASP A 114 -5.03 -2.19 -26.16
C ASP A 114 -4.07 -2.40 -27.34
N ASP A 115 -3.45 -1.31 -27.81
CA ASP A 115 -2.51 -1.33 -28.94
C ASP A 115 -1.22 -2.10 -28.65
N ARG A 116 -0.90 -2.34 -27.37
CA ARG A 116 0.23 -3.19 -26.97
C ARG A 116 0.05 -4.66 -27.37
N PHE A 117 -1.18 -5.10 -27.61
CA PHE A 117 -1.48 -6.45 -28.10
C PHE A 117 -1.42 -6.51 -29.63
N THR A 118 -0.21 -6.46 -30.18
CA THR A 118 0.07 -6.16 -31.59
C THR A 118 -0.53 -7.10 -32.65
N ILE A 119 -0.98 -8.30 -32.27
CA ILE A 119 -1.48 -9.30 -33.24
C ILE A 119 -2.99 -9.17 -33.49
N SER A 120 -3.77 -8.90 -32.45
CA SER A 120 -5.24 -8.90 -32.51
C SER A 120 -5.88 -7.71 -31.81
N HIS A 121 -5.07 -6.80 -31.26
CA HIS A 121 -5.47 -5.71 -30.36
C HIS A 121 -6.30 -6.17 -29.16
N THR A 122 -6.25 -7.49 -28.84
CA THR A 122 -7.01 -8.12 -27.79
C THR A 122 -6.09 -8.99 -26.94
N GLY A 123 -6.02 -8.68 -25.66
CA GLY A 123 -5.33 -9.46 -24.66
C GLY A 123 -6.24 -9.94 -23.55
N TYR A 124 -5.62 -10.59 -22.58
CA TYR A 124 -6.25 -11.09 -21.36
C TYR A 124 -5.35 -10.80 -20.18
N LYS A 125 -5.94 -10.86 -18.99
CA LYS A 125 -5.21 -10.91 -17.72
C LYS A 125 -5.86 -11.93 -16.82
N ILE A 126 -5.06 -12.82 -16.25
CA ILE A 126 -5.50 -13.86 -15.31
C ILE A 126 -4.70 -13.76 -14.03
N GLU A 127 -5.38 -13.85 -12.89
CA GLU A 127 -4.77 -13.91 -11.56
C GLU A 127 -4.60 -15.37 -11.16
N VAL A 128 -3.40 -15.79 -10.81
CA VAL A 128 -3.09 -17.18 -10.43
C VAL A 128 -2.10 -17.20 -9.25
N PRO A 129 -2.12 -18.22 -8.39
CA PRO A 129 -1.08 -18.43 -7.38
C PRO A 129 0.34 -18.46 -7.97
N GLU A 130 1.34 -18.28 -7.12
CA GLU A 130 2.73 -18.56 -7.48
C GLU A 130 2.89 -20.01 -7.97
N GLY A 131 3.59 -20.19 -9.08
CA GLY A 131 3.83 -21.51 -9.66
C GLY A 131 4.13 -21.49 -11.15
N SER A 132 4.23 -22.69 -11.72
CA SER A 132 4.58 -22.92 -13.13
C SER A 132 3.34 -23.34 -13.92
N TYR A 133 3.09 -22.70 -15.06
CA TYR A 133 1.85 -22.87 -15.82
C TYR A 133 2.06 -23.21 -17.29
N TYR A 134 1.17 -24.02 -17.84
CA TYR A 134 0.89 -24.08 -19.26
C TYR A 134 -0.32 -23.22 -19.62
N MET A 135 -0.13 -22.34 -20.60
CA MET A 135 -1.16 -21.42 -21.06
C MET A 135 -1.81 -21.92 -22.34
N TYR A 136 -3.14 -21.84 -22.41
CA TYR A 136 -3.88 -22.11 -23.64
C TYR A 136 -5.22 -21.37 -23.70
N ALA A 137 -5.76 -21.19 -24.90
CA ALA A 137 -7.15 -20.79 -25.09
C ALA A 137 -7.98 -21.97 -25.61
N LYS A 138 -9.28 -21.99 -25.33
CA LYS A 138 -10.23 -22.90 -25.99
C LYS A 138 -11.60 -22.24 -26.11
N MET A 139 -12.41 -22.73 -27.03
CA MET A 139 -13.82 -22.32 -27.12
C MET A 139 -14.64 -23.13 -26.12
N ALA A 140 -15.57 -22.49 -25.42
CA ALA A 140 -16.53 -23.20 -24.58
C ALA A 140 -17.37 -24.19 -25.41
N SER A 141 -17.62 -23.88 -26.69
CA SER A 141 -18.33 -24.73 -27.64
C SER A 141 -17.51 -25.92 -28.20
N ASP A 142 -16.18 -25.87 -28.17
CA ASP A 142 -15.28 -26.94 -28.63
C ASP A 142 -14.12 -27.13 -27.63
N PRO A 143 -14.38 -27.78 -26.48
CA PRO A 143 -13.38 -27.89 -25.43
C PRO A 143 -12.22 -28.83 -25.76
N ALA A 144 -12.31 -29.59 -26.85
CA ALA A 144 -11.28 -30.53 -27.29
C ALA A 144 -10.09 -29.82 -27.95
N LYS A 145 -10.31 -28.64 -28.55
CA LYS A 145 -9.25 -27.87 -29.20
C LYS A 145 -8.67 -26.84 -28.26
N LYS A 146 -7.37 -26.98 -27.96
CA LYS A 146 -6.59 -26.06 -27.14
C LYS A 146 -5.56 -25.33 -28.00
N ALA A 147 -5.53 -24.01 -27.91
CA ALA A 147 -4.56 -23.15 -28.56
C ALA A 147 -3.48 -22.73 -27.59
N TYR A 148 -2.34 -23.41 -27.60
CA TYR A 148 -1.31 -23.25 -26.58
C TYR A 148 -0.43 -22.02 -26.80
N TYR A 149 0.22 -21.56 -25.72
CA TYR A 149 1.46 -20.79 -25.77
C TYR A 149 2.65 -21.74 -25.89
N ASN A 150 3.41 -21.61 -26.96
CA ASN A 150 4.52 -22.51 -27.27
C ASN A 150 5.57 -21.83 -28.17
N LYS A 151 6.61 -22.59 -28.54
CA LYS A 151 7.72 -22.09 -29.37
C LYS A 151 7.24 -21.53 -30.72
N PHE A 152 6.27 -22.18 -31.36
CA PHE A 152 5.66 -21.74 -32.62
C PHE A 152 5.13 -20.30 -32.54
N ILE A 153 4.44 -19.98 -31.45
CA ILE A 153 3.94 -18.62 -31.21
C ILE A 153 5.11 -17.63 -31.02
N THR A 154 6.12 -17.99 -30.23
CA THR A 154 7.25 -17.08 -29.96
C THR A 154 8.14 -16.79 -31.17
N CYS A 155 8.11 -17.65 -32.19
CA CYS A 155 8.80 -17.41 -33.46
C CYS A 155 7.89 -16.78 -34.54
N GLY A 156 6.76 -16.22 -34.13
CA GLY A 156 5.86 -15.47 -35.02
C GLY A 156 5.03 -16.35 -35.95
N MET A 157 4.80 -17.62 -35.59
CA MET A 157 4.03 -18.58 -36.38
C MET A 157 4.60 -18.80 -37.80
N SER A 158 5.93 -18.70 -37.94
CA SER A 158 6.62 -18.89 -39.22
C SER A 158 6.68 -20.37 -39.61
N VAL A 159 6.53 -20.64 -40.91
CA VAL A 159 6.68 -21.99 -41.49
C VAL A 159 8.08 -22.58 -41.29
N ASP A 160 9.09 -21.72 -41.09
CA ASP A 160 10.48 -22.14 -40.84
C ASP A 160 10.72 -22.62 -39.40
N CYS A 161 9.72 -22.45 -38.53
CA CYS A 161 9.78 -22.79 -37.12
C CYS A 161 8.57 -23.64 -36.76
N ALA A 162 8.62 -24.96 -36.98
CA ALA A 162 7.51 -25.86 -36.67
C ALA A 162 7.53 -26.41 -35.23
N ASP A 163 8.29 -25.80 -34.32
CA ASP A 163 8.44 -26.29 -32.95
C ASP A 163 7.19 -25.96 -32.10
N THR A 164 6.40 -26.97 -31.76
CA THR A 164 5.18 -26.81 -30.97
C THR A 164 5.38 -27.05 -29.47
N THR A 165 6.64 -27.11 -29.00
CA THR A 165 6.99 -27.33 -27.59
C THR A 165 6.39 -26.27 -26.68
N LYS A 166 5.54 -26.69 -25.73
CA LYS A 166 4.91 -25.81 -24.73
C LYS A 166 5.96 -25.07 -23.91
N ILE A 167 5.72 -23.79 -23.66
CA ILE A 167 6.60 -22.96 -22.84
C ILE A 167 6.01 -22.87 -21.43
N VAL A 168 6.85 -23.07 -20.43
CA VAL A 168 6.48 -22.91 -19.03
C VAL A 168 6.45 -21.42 -18.69
N VAL A 169 5.35 -20.98 -18.06
CA VAL A 169 5.17 -19.62 -17.56
C VAL A 169 5.32 -19.64 -16.05
N GLU A 170 6.39 -19.03 -15.56
CA GLU A 170 6.70 -18.94 -14.13
C GLU A 170 6.08 -17.69 -13.54
N VAL A 171 5.19 -17.85 -12.56
CA VAL A 171 4.52 -16.75 -11.87
C VAL A 171 5.06 -16.64 -10.46
N THR A 172 5.51 -15.45 -10.08
CA THR A 172 5.86 -15.10 -8.70
C THR A 172 4.75 -14.26 -8.06
N ALA A 173 4.49 -14.47 -6.78
CA ALA A 173 3.50 -13.69 -6.04
C ALA A 173 3.75 -12.17 -6.12
N GLY A 174 2.71 -11.40 -6.49
CA GLY A 174 2.77 -9.95 -6.65
C GLY A 174 3.38 -9.44 -7.96
N GLU A 175 3.89 -10.32 -8.83
CA GLU A 175 4.42 -9.96 -10.14
C GLU A 175 3.40 -10.14 -11.27
N THR A 176 3.66 -9.53 -12.42
CA THR A 176 2.90 -9.74 -13.65
C THR A 176 3.84 -10.27 -14.72
N VAL A 177 3.54 -11.45 -15.26
CA VAL A 177 4.25 -12.05 -16.38
C VAL A 177 3.55 -11.61 -17.66
N GLU A 178 4.27 -10.88 -18.51
CA GLU A 178 3.71 -10.27 -19.73
C GLU A 178 4.12 -11.02 -21.00
N ASN A 179 3.54 -10.62 -22.14
CA ASN A 179 3.86 -11.15 -23.48
C ASN A 179 3.58 -12.64 -23.68
N ILE A 180 2.58 -13.16 -22.95
CA ILE A 180 2.18 -14.56 -23.04
C ILE A 180 1.04 -14.72 -24.05
N THR A 181 1.39 -14.89 -25.32
CA THR A 181 0.40 -15.02 -26.40
C THR A 181 -0.14 -16.45 -26.51
N VAL A 182 -1.44 -16.64 -26.35
CA VAL A 182 -2.09 -17.94 -26.60
C VAL A 182 -2.71 -17.95 -27.99
N GLY A 183 -2.53 -19.04 -28.75
CA GLY A 183 -2.92 -18.97 -30.15
C GLY A 183 -2.53 -20.11 -31.10
N ASP A 184 -1.82 -21.14 -30.65
CA ASP A 184 -1.46 -22.23 -31.56
C ASP A 184 -2.62 -23.23 -31.74
N TRP A 185 -3.55 -22.91 -32.64
CA TRP A 185 -4.70 -23.73 -32.99
C TRP A 185 -4.37 -24.97 -33.85
N TRP A 186 -3.11 -25.18 -34.22
CA TRP A 186 -2.66 -26.26 -35.10
C TRP A 186 -1.84 -27.33 -34.36
N ASN A 187 -1.69 -27.18 -33.04
CA ASN A 187 -1.14 -28.19 -32.16
C ASN A 187 -2.22 -29.24 -31.83
N ILE A 188 -2.45 -30.17 -32.77
CA ILE A 188 -3.41 -31.28 -32.66
C ILE A 188 -2.70 -32.54 -32.17
#